data_AF-A0A7V6X3N6-F1
#
_entry.id   AF-A0A7V6X3N6-F1
#
_cell.length_a   1.000
_cell.length_b   1.000
_cell.length_c   1.000
_cell.angle_alpha   90.00
_cell.angle_beta   90.00
_cell.angle_gamma   90.00
#
_symmetry.space_group_name_H-M   'P 1'
#
loop_
_entity.id
_entity.type
_entity.pdbx_description
1 polymer ?
#
loop_
_entity_poly.entity_id
_entity_poly.type
_entity_poly.pdbx_seq_one_letter_code
_entity_poly.pdbx_strand_id
1 'polypeptide(L)'
;MEKLALNISPRIIFKGLLFTCFLTLILCLFFSLCLQYTPLSESMLPKGTSFIFFISMFLGATKTAYTAGNKGIVYSSSVSFAYLLLIILGGIICLPTLFTFSLFLKKIFLTIICGILGGIIGIGLIPY
;
A
#
# COMPACT_ATOMS: atom_id res chain seq x y z
N MET A 1 19.19 27.79 -3.45
CA MET A 1 17.85 27.40 -3.96
C MET A 1 17.60 25.88 -3.98
N GLU A 2 18.63 25.02 -4.04
CA GLU A 2 18.45 23.56 -4.16
C GLU A 2 18.21 22.80 -2.84
N LYS A 3 18.63 23.37 -1.70
CA LYS A 3 18.56 22.72 -0.37
C LYS A 3 17.17 22.66 0.28
N LEU A 4 16.13 23.26 -0.33
CA LEU A 4 14.75 23.20 0.20
C LEU A 4 13.88 22.09 -0.43
N ALA A 5 14.31 21.51 -1.56
CA ALA A 5 13.52 20.51 -2.28
C ALA A 5 13.50 19.13 -1.57
N LEU A 6 14.54 18.79 -0.80
CA LEU A 6 14.73 17.46 -0.20
C LEU A 6 14.90 17.48 1.33
N ASN A 7 14.16 18.31 2.06
CA ASN A 7 13.91 18.00 3.48
C ASN A 7 12.80 16.95 3.55
N ILE A 8 13.12 15.72 3.15
CA ILE A 8 12.23 14.58 3.30
C ILE A 8 12.24 14.25 4.80
N SER A 9 11.20 14.65 5.51
CA SER A 9 11.08 14.32 6.92
C SER A 9 10.75 12.83 7.04
N PRO A 10 11.68 11.97 7.53
CA PRO A 10 11.45 10.52 7.61
C PRO A 10 10.25 10.18 8.51
N ARG A 11 9.92 11.09 9.43
CA ARG A 11 8.76 11.00 10.32
C ARG A 11 7.42 10.90 9.59
N ILE A 12 7.27 11.58 8.45
CA ILE A 12 6.01 11.59 7.67
C ILE A 12 5.86 10.24 6.95
N ILE A 13 6.95 9.74 6.37
CA ILE A 13 6.99 8.43 5.71
C ILE A 13 6.67 7.34 6.73
N PHE A 14 7.31 7.38 7.91
CA PHE A 14 7.10 6.39 8.96
C PHE A 14 5.66 6.39 9.48
N LYS A 15 5.09 7.58 9.76
CA LYS A 15 3.69 7.71 10.20
C LYS A 15 2.71 7.22 9.14
N GLY A 16 3.01 7.50 7.87
CA GLY A 16 2.27 7.01 6.72
C GLY A 16 2.27 5.50 6.59
N LEU A 17 3.47 4.92 6.63
CA LEU A 17 3.67 3.47 6.55
C LEU A 17 3.01 2.75 7.73
N LEU A 18 3.08 3.31 8.93
CA LEU A 18 2.42 2.78 10.12
C LEU A 18 0.89 2.76 9.95
N PHE A 19 0.32 3.83 9.39
CA PHE A 19 -1.11 3.90 9.10
C PHE A 19 -1.54 2.86 8.06
N THR A 20 -0.79 2.72 6.96
CA THR A 20 -1.04 1.68 5.94
C THR A 20 -0.98 0.29 6.55
N CYS A 21 0.02 0.01 7.38
CA CYS A 21 0.18 -1.29 8.05
C CYS A 21 -1.00 -1.59 8.99
N PHE A 22 -1.41 -0.60 9.79
CA PHE A 22 -2.57 -0.72 10.68
C PHE A 22 -3.86 -0.99 9.92
N LEU A 23 -4.06 -0.31 8.79
CA LEU A 23 -5.22 -0.50 7.92
C LEU A 23 -5.22 -1.90 7.28
N THR A 24 -4.06 -2.38 6.85
CA THR A 24 -3.90 -3.76 6.34
C THR A 24 -4.27 -4.79 7.39
N LEU A 25 -3.84 -4.61 8.64
CA LEU A 25 -4.19 -5.51 9.74
C LEU A 25 -5.71 -5.53 9.97
N ILE A 26 -6.36 -4.36 9.99
CA ILE A 26 -7.81 -4.26 10.16
C ILE A 26 -8.56 -4.98 9.03
N LEU A 27 -8.17 -4.77 7.77
CA LEU A 27 -8.80 -5.41 6.62
C LEU A 27 -8.54 -6.91 6.58
N CYS A 28 -7.33 -7.34 6.95
CA CYS A 28 -6.97 -8.75 7.01
C CYS A 28 -7.80 -9.49 8.05
N LEU A 29 -8.00 -8.88 9.23
CA LEU A 29 -8.83 -9.44 10.30
C LEU A 29 -10.29 -9.55 9.85
N PHE A 30 -10.81 -8.52 9.18
CA PHE A 30 -12.16 -8.54 8.62
C PHE A 30 -12.33 -9.61 7.54
N PHE A 31 -11.34 -9.76 6.65
CA PHE A 31 -11.34 -10.77 5.60
C PHE A 31 -11.24 -12.20 6.16
N SER A 32 -10.40 -12.40 7.19
CA SER A 32 -10.26 -13.68 7.88
C SER A 32 -11.57 -14.12 8.54
N LEU A 33 -12.29 -13.19 9.18
CA LEU A 33 -13.64 -13.43 9.71
C LEU A 33 -14.62 -13.78 8.59
N CYS A 34 -14.67 -13.01 7.51
CA CYS A 34 -15.54 -13.29 6.36
C CYS A 34 -15.30 -14.69 5.74
N LEU A 35 -14.04 -15.12 5.69
CA LEU A 35 -13.65 -16.45 5.21
C LEU A 35 -14.16 -17.57 6.11
N GLN A 36 -14.25 -17.33 7.41
CA GLN A 36 -14.77 -18.30 8.37
C GLN A 36 -16.28 -18.50 8.25
N TYR A 37 -17.01 -17.43 7.88
CA TYR A 37 -18.47 -17.45 7.74
C TYR A 37 -18.97 -17.80 6.34
N THR A 38 -18.10 -17.79 5.33
CA THR A 38 -18.49 -18.09 3.95
C THR A 38 -17.80 -19.35 3.45
N PRO A 39 -18.49 -20.31 2.81
CA PRO A 39 -17.87 -21.43 2.11
C PRO A 39 -17.23 -20.95 0.80
N LEU A 40 -16.26 -20.03 0.90
CA LEU A 40 -15.53 -19.50 -0.25
C LEU A 40 -14.50 -20.54 -0.69
N SER A 41 -14.65 -21.03 -1.92
CA SER A 41 -13.66 -21.89 -2.58
C SER A 41 -12.27 -21.24 -2.52
N GLU A 42 -11.22 -22.01 -2.19
CA GLU A 42 -9.84 -21.53 -2.03
C GLU A 42 -9.28 -20.76 -3.25
N SER A 43 -9.92 -20.93 -4.40
CA SER A 43 -9.68 -20.17 -5.63
C SER A 43 -9.95 -18.65 -5.51
N MET A 44 -10.72 -18.19 -4.53
CA MET A 44 -11.02 -16.77 -4.29
C MET A 44 -10.05 -16.07 -3.32
N LEU A 45 -9.30 -16.82 -2.51
CA LEU A 45 -8.28 -16.31 -1.59
C LEU A 45 -7.24 -15.38 -2.26
N PRO A 46 -6.63 -15.74 -3.41
CA PRO A 46 -5.66 -14.86 -4.07
C PRO A 46 -6.28 -13.57 -4.63
N LYS A 47 -7.57 -13.59 -4.99
CA LYS A 47 -8.29 -12.41 -5.46
C LYS A 47 -8.62 -11.46 -4.31
N GLY A 48 -9.13 -11.98 -3.20
CA GLY A 48 -9.48 -11.18 -2.02
C GLY A 48 -8.25 -10.52 -1.38
N THR A 49 -7.16 -11.26 -1.23
CA THR A 49 -5.90 -10.71 -0.71
C THR A 49 -5.30 -9.62 -1.60
N SER A 50 -5.41 -9.76 -2.93
CA SER A 50 -4.99 -8.71 -3.88
C SER A 50 -5.85 -7.45 -3.76
N PHE A 51 -7.15 -7.60 -3.51
CA PHE A 51 -8.07 -6.49 -3.32
C PHE A 51 -7.83 -5.73 -2.01
N ILE A 52 -7.58 -6.45 -0.92
CA ILE A 52 -7.19 -5.86 0.37
C ILE A 52 -5.89 -5.10 0.25
N PHE A 53 -4.90 -5.71 -0.43
CA PHE A 53 -3.63 -5.06 -0.70
C PHE A 53 -3.83 -3.75 -1.46
N PHE A 54 -4.66 -3.77 -2.52
CA PHE A 54 -4.99 -2.58 -3.31
C PHE A 54 -5.62 -1.48 -2.44
N ILE A 55 -6.68 -1.78 -1.70
CA ILE A 55 -7.41 -0.78 -0.88
C ILE A 55 -6.53 -0.20 0.21
N SER A 56 -5.82 -1.07 0.95
CA SER A 56 -4.99 -0.60 2.06
C SER A 56 -3.87 0.31 1.54
N MET A 57 -3.21 -0.12 0.48
CA MET A 57 -2.15 0.65 -0.15
C MET A 57 -2.66 1.98 -0.72
N PHE A 58 -3.80 1.97 -1.41
CA PHE A 58 -4.41 3.15 -1.98
C PHE A 58 -4.79 4.18 -0.90
N LEU A 59 -5.50 3.76 0.15
CA LEU A 59 -5.89 4.63 1.26
C LEU A 59 -4.68 5.16 2.04
N GLY A 60 -3.67 4.31 2.25
CA GLY A 60 -2.41 4.69 2.85
C GLY A 60 -1.67 5.75 2.03
N ALA A 61 -1.51 5.52 0.73
CA ALA A 61 -0.90 6.47 -0.21
C ALA A 61 -1.66 7.81 -0.22
N THR A 62 -2.99 7.80 -0.30
CA THR A 62 -3.83 9.01 -0.26
C THR A 62 -3.68 9.79 1.03
N LYS A 63 -3.72 9.13 2.20
CA LYS A 63 -3.54 9.80 3.50
C LYS A 63 -2.15 10.42 3.63
N THR A 64 -1.12 9.76 3.11
CA THR A 64 0.25 10.30 3.15
C THR A 64 0.43 11.49 2.21
N ALA A 65 -0.13 11.42 1.01
CA ALA A 65 -0.13 12.56 0.09
C ALA A 65 -0.87 13.76 0.67
N TYR A 66 -2.04 13.54 1.30
CA TYR A 66 -2.79 14.59 1.99
C TYR A 66 -1.99 15.25 3.11
N THR A 67 -1.29 14.45 3.93
CA THR A 67 -0.48 14.96 5.05
C THR A 67 0.78 15.69 4.57
N ALA A 68 1.32 15.31 3.42
CA ALA A 68 2.54 15.88 2.85
C ALA A 68 2.33 17.16 2.02
N GLY A 69 1.09 17.54 1.75
CA GLY A 69 0.76 18.80 1.07
C GLY A 69 1.39 18.91 -0.31
N ASN A 70 2.17 19.98 -0.53
CA ASN A 70 2.81 20.33 -1.81
C ASN A 70 3.84 19.29 -2.33
N LYS A 71 4.22 18.29 -1.52
CA LYS A 71 5.14 17.21 -1.92
C LYS A 71 4.46 15.82 -1.93
N GLY A 72 3.12 15.79 -2.00
CA GLY A 72 2.32 14.58 -1.84
C GLY A 72 2.77 13.38 -2.68
N ILE A 73 3.06 13.58 -3.98
CA ILE A 73 3.49 12.52 -4.90
C ILE A 73 4.84 11.91 -4.50
N VAL A 74 5.78 12.73 -4.03
CA VAL A 74 7.12 12.25 -3.62
C VAL A 74 7.00 11.39 -2.36
N TYR A 75 6.22 11.84 -1.38
CA TYR A 75 6.01 11.09 -0.14
C TYR A 75 5.16 9.83 -0.35
N SER A 76 4.09 9.88 -1.14
CA SER A 76 3.26 8.72 -1.43
C SER A 76 4.00 7.66 -2.24
N SER A 77 4.86 8.07 -3.18
CA SER A 77 5.73 7.14 -3.94
C SER A 77 6.73 6.44 -3.02
N SER A 78 7.34 7.17 -2.09
CA SER A 78 8.28 6.58 -1.12
C SER A 78 7.60 5.59 -0.17
N VAL A 79 6.41 5.92 0.35
CA VAL A 79 5.62 5.02 1.22
C VAL A 79 5.16 3.78 0.44
N SER A 80 4.71 3.96 -0.79
CA SER A 80 4.29 2.86 -1.68
C SER A 80 5.43 1.89 -1.96
N PHE A 81 6.62 2.43 -2.22
CA PHE A 81 7.82 1.63 -2.46
C PHE A 81 8.23 0.86 -1.20
N ALA A 82 8.23 1.51 -0.04
CA ALA A 82 8.55 0.87 1.24
C ALA A 82 7.53 -0.23 1.60
N TYR A 83 6.24 0.00 1.35
CA TYR A 83 5.19 -0.99 1.58
C TYR A 83 5.30 -2.19 0.64
N LEU A 84 5.60 -1.97 -0.64
CA LEU A 84 5.90 -3.04 -1.58
C LEU A 84 7.08 -3.87 -1.11
N LEU A 85 8.14 -3.23 -0.63
CA LEU A 85 9.33 -3.92 -0.13
C LEU A 85 9.00 -4.82 1.06
N LEU A 86 8.17 -4.33 1.99
CA LEU A 86 7.65 -5.13 3.11
C LEU A 86 6.82 -6.33 2.66
N ILE A 87 5.93 -6.15 1.67
CA ILE A 87 5.10 -7.25 1.15
C ILE A 87 5.94 -8.31 0.46
N ILE A 88 6.97 -7.90 -0.30
CA ILE A 88 7.87 -8.83 -0.97
C ILE A 88 8.66 -9.63 0.07
N LEU A 89 9.21 -8.95 1.08
CA LEU A 89 9.92 -9.61 2.18
C LEU A 89 9.02 -10.62 2.91
N GLY A 90 7.80 -10.20 3.26
CA GLY A 90 6.83 -11.08 3.91
C GLY A 90 6.41 -12.27 3.03
N GLY A 91 6.27 -12.06 1.72
CA GLY A 91 5.94 -13.11 0.76
C GLY A 91 7.04 -14.16 0.63
N ILE A 92 8.31 -13.73 0.57
CA ILE A 92 9.47 -14.63 0.49
C ILE A 92 9.61 -15.48 1.76
N ILE A 93 9.43 -14.87 2.94
CA ILE A 93 9.57 -15.55 4.23
C ILE A 93 8.43 -16.55 4.46
N CYS A 94 7.19 -16.17 4.13
CA CYS A 94 6.03 -16.97 4.47
C CYS A 94 5.82 -18.14 3.52
N LEU A 95 5.92 -17.93 2.20
CA LEU A 95 5.58 -18.97 1.22
C LEU A 95 6.42 -18.85 -0.07
N PRO A 96 7.70 -19.29 -0.04
CA PRO A 96 8.60 -19.17 -1.19
C PRO A 96 8.14 -20.00 -2.41
N THR A 97 7.37 -21.07 -2.19
CA THR A 97 6.96 -22.01 -3.26
C THR A 97 5.86 -21.49 -4.19
N LEU A 98 5.04 -20.54 -3.74
CA LEU A 98 3.97 -19.93 -4.55
C LEU A 98 4.44 -18.67 -5.31
N PHE A 99 5.72 -18.34 -5.22
CA PHE A 99 6.29 -17.12 -5.78
C PHE A 99 6.55 -17.27 -7.29
N THR A 100 5.47 -17.39 -8.07
CA THR A 100 5.56 -17.36 -9.54
C THR A 100 5.93 -15.95 -9.99
N PHE A 101 6.87 -15.86 -10.94
CA PHE A 101 7.31 -14.58 -11.53
C PHE A 101 6.14 -13.71 -12.02
N SER A 102 5.07 -14.34 -12.53
CA SER A 102 3.83 -13.67 -12.96
C SER A 102 3.09 -12.96 -11.82
N LEU A 103 2.99 -13.57 -10.63
CA LEU A 103 2.33 -12.96 -9.47
C LEU A 103 3.12 -11.76 -8.92
N PHE A 104 4.45 -11.86 -8.96
CA PHE A 104 5.34 -10.78 -8.57
C PHE A 104 5.19 -9.56 -9.48
N LEU A 105 5.21 -9.77 -10.80
CA LEU A 105 5.00 -8.71 -11.78
C LEU A 105 3.63 -8.02 -11.59
N LYS A 106 2.58 -8.80 -11.36
CA LYS A 106 1.25 -8.25 -11.06
C LYS A 106 1.26 -7.34 -9.82
N LYS A 107 1.92 -7.74 -8.73
CA LYS A 107 2.02 -6.95 -7.50
C LYS A 107 2.79 -5.64 -7.70
N ILE A 108 3.87 -5.67 -8.50
CA ILE A 108 4.63 -4.46 -8.85
C ILE A 108 3.76 -3.48 -9.66
N PHE A 109 3.13 -3.95 -10.72
CA PHE A 109 2.24 -3.11 -11.54
C PHE A 109 1.11 -2.51 -10.69
N LEU A 110 0.48 -3.33 -9.85
CA LEU A 110 -0.60 -2.88 -8.99
C LEU A 110 -0.14 -1.82 -7.98
N THR A 111 1.06 -1.99 -7.42
CA THR A 111 1.68 -1.01 -6.52
C THR A 111 1.92 0.32 -7.22
N ILE A 112 2.48 0.29 -8.43
CA ILE A 112 2.76 1.52 -9.19
C ILE A 112 1.46 2.27 -9.48
N ILE A 113 0.44 1.56 -9.95
CA ILE A 113 -0.88 2.14 -10.25
C ILE A 113 -1.52 2.71 -8.98
N CYS A 114 -1.51 1.97 -7.87
CA CYS A 114 -2.03 2.44 -6.58
C CYS A 114 -1.30 3.68 -6.06
N GLY A 115 0.04 3.68 -6.12
CA GLY A 115 0.86 4.76 -5.58
C GLY A 115 0.63 6.06 -6.34
N ILE A 116 0.52 5.98 -7.67
CA ILE A 116 0.22 7.13 -8.53
C ILE A 116 -1.21 7.62 -8.30
N LEU A 117 -2.21 6.71 -8.37
CA LEU A 117 -3.62 7.08 -8.18
C LEU A 117 -3.86 7.67 -6.78
N GLY A 118 -3.33 7.01 -5.74
CA GLY A 118 -3.45 7.47 -4.37
C GLY A 118 -2.74 8.81 -4.14
N GLY A 119 -1.59 9.03 -4.80
CA GLY A 119 -0.84 10.29 -4.77
C GLY A 119 -1.61 11.46 -5.38
N ILE A 120 -2.17 11.27 -6.59
CA ILE A 120 -2.95 12.30 -7.29
C ILE A 120 -4.19 12.68 -6.48
N ILE A 121 -4.95 11.67 -6.03
CA ILE A 121 -6.19 11.88 -5.27
C ILE A 121 -5.90 12.52 -3.90
N GLY A 122 -4.80 12.14 -3.25
CA GLY A 122 -4.44 12.69 -1.94
C GLY A 122 -4.01 14.15 -1.98
N ILE A 123 -3.39 14.61 -3.07
CA ILE A 123 -3.09 16.04 -3.27
C ILE A 123 -4.38 16.82 -3.56
N GLY A 124 -5.25 16.29 -4.42
CA GLY A 124 -6.50 16.97 -4.81
C GLY A 124 -7.49 17.17 -3.66
N LEU A 125 -7.37 16.41 -2.58
CA LEU A 125 -8.26 16.49 -1.41
C LEU A 125 -7.84 17.55 -0.39
N ILE A 126 -6.70 18.24 -0.57
CA ILE A 126 -6.22 19.28 0.33
C ILE A 126 -7.14 20.50 0.20
N PRO A 127 -7.89 20.90 1.25
CA PRO A 127 -8.70 22.11 1.20
C PRO A 127 -7.76 23.33 1.13
N TYR A 128 -7.95 24.14 0.09
CA TYR A 128 -7.28 25.42 -0.16
C TYR A 128 -7.80 26.53 0.75
#